data_AF-A0A7S2MRU6-F1
#
_entry.id   AF-A0A7S2MRU6-F1
#
_cell.length_a   1.000
_cell.length_b   1.000
_cell.length_c   1.000
_cell.angle_alpha   90.00
_cell.angle_beta   90.00
_cell.angle_gamma   90.00
#
_symmetry.space_group_name_H-M   'P 1'
#
loop_
_entity.id
_entity.type
_entity.pdbx_description
1 polymer ?
#
loop_
_entity_poly.entity_id
_entity_poly.type
_entity_poly.pdbx_seq_one_letter_code
_entity_poly.pdbx_strand_id
1 'polypeptide(L)'
;ETAIAVASAKDLSYSHVDDTDKKASANSARPDFLLLLYPGIQMGFLKKEALKRLPKTFVAYAANDPCVPAAIARPWAQMAKAEIKAPVEVIEYADGKHGWGSCDYYPQFRGMDNCNWRQTAEAFIRKNVMGES
;
A
#
# COMPACT_ATOMS: atom_id res chain seq x y z
N GLU A 1 -8.66 -40.82 23.63
CA GLU A 1 -8.06 -39.93 22.62
C GLU A 1 -9.09 -38.89 22.25
N THR A 2 -8.77 -37.60 22.40
CA THR A 2 -9.72 -36.50 22.16
C THR A 2 -9.39 -35.87 20.81
N ALA A 3 -10.26 -36.09 19.83
CA ALA A 3 -10.14 -35.44 18.53
C ALA A 3 -10.63 -33.99 18.64
N ILE A 4 -9.73 -33.03 18.46
CA ILE A 4 -10.08 -31.60 18.32
C ILE A 4 -10.62 -31.43 16.90
N ALA A 5 -11.92 -31.15 16.78
CA ALA A 5 -12.52 -30.82 15.50
C ALA A 5 -12.03 -29.43 15.06
N VAL A 6 -11.31 -29.38 13.93
CA VAL A 6 -10.93 -28.12 13.30
C VAL A 6 -12.19 -27.54 12.67
N ALA A 7 -12.79 -26.54 13.32
CA ALA A 7 -13.85 -25.75 12.73
C ALA A 7 -13.33 -25.13 11.43
N SER A 8 -13.88 -25.56 10.30
CA SER A 8 -13.55 -24.95 9.02
C SER A 8 -14.17 -23.55 8.97
N ALA A 9 -13.58 -22.63 8.20
CA ALA A 9 -14.07 -21.27 7.98
C ALA A 9 -15.51 -21.16 7.41
N LYS A 10 -16.26 -22.27 7.32
CA LYS A 10 -17.70 -22.30 7.04
C LYS A 10 -18.57 -21.99 8.25
N ASP A 11 -18.05 -22.21 9.47
CA ASP A 11 -18.77 -21.84 10.68
C ASP A 11 -18.48 -20.37 10.96
N LEU A 12 -19.38 -19.50 10.49
CA LEU A 12 -19.34 -18.08 10.82
C LEU A 12 -19.22 -17.96 12.35
N SER A 13 -18.24 -17.19 12.82
CA SER A 13 -17.97 -17.04 14.26
C SER A 13 -19.10 -16.34 15.00
N TYR A 14 -20.05 -15.74 14.28
CA TYR A 14 -21.24 -15.09 14.81
C TYR A 14 -22.47 -15.39 13.95
N SER A 15 -23.64 -15.40 14.60
CA SER A 15 -24.92 -15.44 13.93
C SER A 15 -25.10 -14.20 13.06
N HIS A 16 -25.52 -14.41 11.81
CA HIS A 16 -25.81 -13.35 10.86
C HIS A 16 -26.75 -12.30 11.45
N VAL A 17 -26.34 -11.03 11.43
CA VAL A 17 -27.09 -9.91 12.01
C VAL A 17 -27.89 -9.16 10.93
N ASP A 18 -27.29 -8.92 9.76
CA ASP A 18 -27.93 -8.21 8.63
C ASP A 18 -27.29 -8.57 7.27
N ASP A 19 -27.88 -8.08 6.18
CA ASP A 19 -27.38 -8.33 4.81
C ASP A 19 -26.04 -7.63 4.49
N THR A 20 -25.47 -6.89 5.44
CA THR A 20 -24.17 -6.21 5.32
C THR A 20 -23.02 -7.19 5.23
N ASP A 21 -23.19 -8.49 5.43
CA ASP A 21 -22.13 -9.48 5.14
C ASP A 21 -22.30 -10.17 3.77
N LYS A 22 -23.48 -10.06 3.14
CA LYS A 22 -23.84 -10.83 1.92
C LYS A 22 -23.26 -10.24 0.63
N LYS A 23 -22.95 -8.94 0.61
CA LYS A 23 -22.33 -8.31 -0.57
C LYS A 23 -20.82 -8.53 -0.53
N ALA A 24 -20.36 -9.70 -0.98
CA ALA A 24 -18.94 -10.05 -1.03
C ALA A 24 -18.05 -9.03 -1.76
N SER A 25 -18.62 -8.17 -2.63
CA SER A 25 -17.92 -7.04 -3.24
C SER A 25 -18.04 -5.71 -2.49
N ALA A 26 -19.11 -5.48 -1.72
CA ALA A 26 -19.28 -4.25 -0.93
C ALA A 26 -18.66 -4.35 0.47
N ASN A 27 -18.40 -5.57 0.95
CA ASN A 27 -17.87 -5.86 2.29
C ASN A 27 -16.60 -6.72 2.23
N SER A 28 -15.90 -6.64 1.10
CA SER A 28 -14.54 -7.16 1.03
C SER A 28 -13.69 -6.40 2.05
N ALA A 29 -13.13 -7.09 3.05
CA ALA A 29 -12.15 -6.52 3.97
C ALA A 29 -10.80 -6.17 3.29
N ARG A 30 -10.73 -6.22 1.96
CA ARG A 30 -9.54 -5.82 1.19
C ARG A 30 -9.63 -4.33 0.85
N PRO A 31 -8.53 -3.59 1.00
CA PRO A 31 -8.50 -2.18 0.65
C PRO A 31 -8.60 -1.98 -0.88
N ASP A 32 -9.23 -0.89 -1.32
CA ASP A 32 -9.34 -0.52 -2.73
C ASP A 32 -8.02 0.01 -3.33
N PHE A 33 -7.16 0.56 -2.46
CA PHE A 33 -5.85 1.07 -2.81
C PHE A 33 -4.89 0.99 -1.62
N LEU A 34 -3.60 1.15 -1.89
CA LEU A 34 -2.53 1.14 -0.91
C LEU A 34 -1.61 2.34 -1.15
N LEU A 35 -1.33 3.09 -0.09
CA LEU A 35 -0.34 4.17 -0.08
C LEU A 35 0.83 3.76 0.81
N LEU A 36 2.03 3.67 0.24
CA LEU A 36 3.25 3.33 0.97
C LEU A 36 4.22 4.51 0.92
N LEU A 37 4.45 5.14 2.06
CA LEU A 37 5.44 6.20 2.20
C LEU A 37 6.67 5.64 2.91
N TYR A 38 7.85 5.87 2.32
CA TYR A 38 9.16 5.44 2.84
C TYR A 38 9.17 4.00 3.42
N PRO A 39 8.70 2.99 2.64
CA PRO A 39 8.39 1.68 3.22
C PRO A 39 9.65 0.82 3.45
N GLY A 40 9.81 0.30 4.67
CA GLY A 40 10.82 -0.69 5.00
C GLY A 40 10.40 -2.11 4.60
N ILE A 41 10.58 -2.47 3.33
CA ILE A 41 10.10 -3.75 2.80
C ILE A 41 11.23 -4.77 2.70
N GLN A 42 11.08 -5.88 3.41
CA GLN A 42 12.02 -7.00 3.36
C GLN A 42 11.61 -8.00 2.28
N MET A 43 12.38 -8.06 1.19
CA MET A 43 12.07 -8.89 0.03
C MET A 43 11.93 -10.39 0.33
N GLY A 44 12.64 -10.91 1.34
CA GLY A 44 12.58 -12.32 1.72
C GLY A 44 11.22 -12.79 2.24
N PHE A 45 10.34 -11.88 2.64
CA PHE A 45 9.00 -12.20 3.15
C PHE A 45 7.89 -12.09 2.10
N LEU A 46 8.21 -11.61 0.90
CA LEU A 46 7.23 -11.40 -0.16
C LEU A 46 7.08 -12.64 -1.04
N LYS A 47 5.91 -13.27 -0.94
CA LYS A 47 5.48 -14.30 -1.89
C LYS A 47 4.97 -13.61 -3.16
N LYS A 48 5.45 -14.02 -4.34
CA LYS A 48 5.02 -13.45 -5.64
C LYS A 48 3.50 -13.52 -5.82
N GLU A 49 2.87 -14.58 -5.32
CA GLU A 49 1.42 -14.78 -5.38
C GLU A 49 0.65 -13.72 -4.58
N ALA A 50 1.25 -13.17 -3.52
CA ALA A 50 0.65 -12.11 -2.73
C ALA A 50 0.65 -10.78 -3.49
N LEU A 51 1.70 -10.48 -4.26
CA LEU A 51 1.80 -9.26 -5.07
C LEU A 51 0.69 -9.17 -6.11
N LYS A 52 0.32 -10.29 -6.72
CA LYS A 52 -0.78 -10.37 -7.69
C LYS A 52 -2.15 -9.97 -7.12
N ARG A 53 -2.27 -9.94 -5.79
CA ARG A 53 -3.50 -9.60 -5.05
C ARG A 53 -3.44 -8.22 -4.40
N LEU A 54 -2.31 -7.51 -4.52
CA LEU A 54 -2.22 -6.14 -4.01
C LEU A 54 -3.16 -5.23 -4.80
N PRO A 55 -3.79 -4.26 -4.12
CA PRO A 55 -4.66 -3.30 -4.77
C PRO A 55 -3.84 -2.29 -5.59
N LYS A 56 -4.52 -1.30 -6.15
CA LYS A 56 -3.87 -0.12 -6.76
C LYS A 56 -2.89 0.46 -5.75
N THR A 57 -1.62 0.53 -6.10
CA THR A 57 -0.56 0.84 -5.13
C THR A 57 0.22 2.08 -5.56
N PHE A 58 0.28 3.07 -4.68
CA PHE A 58 1.15 4.22 -4.83
C PHE A 58 2.25 4.17 -3.79
N VAL A 59 3.49 4.42 -4.22
CA VAL A 59 4.67 4.38 -3.35
C VAL A 59 5.51 5.62 -3.54
N ALA A 60 5.94 6.21 -2.45
CA ALA A 60 6.85 7.36 -2.45
C ALA A 60 7.96 7.17 -1.42
N TYR A 61 9.20 7.45 -1.79
CA TYR A 61 10.37 7.42 -0.88
C TYR A 61 11.45 8.39 -1.34
N ALA A 62 12.42 8.68 -0.48
CA ALA A 62 13.56 9.54 -0.81
C ALA A 62 14.84 8.70 -1.01
N ALA A 63 15.65 9.09 -2.00
CA ALA A 63 16.92 8.44 -2.31
C ALA A 63 17.92 8.52 -1.15
N ASN A 64 17.86 9.60 -0.37
CA ASN A 64 18.73 9.90 0.75
C ASN A 64 18.10 9.60 2.13
N ASP A 65 17.10 8.71 2.17
CA ASP A 65 16.50 8.25 3.43
C ASP A 65 17.56 7.50 4.28
N PRO A 66 17.94 8.04 5.46
CA PRO A 66 18.96 7.43 6.30
C PRO A 66 18.46 6.22 7.09
N CYS A 67 17.14 6.01 7.16
CA CYS A 67 16.49 4.96 7.94
C CYS A 67 16.13 3.76 7.06
N VAL A 68 15.65 4.01 5.84
CA VAL A 68 15.28 3.00 4.86
C VAL A 68 16.00 3.30 3.54
N PRO A 69 17.22 2.79 3.35
CA PRO A 69 18.00 3.08 2.15
C PRO A 69 17.25 2.73 0.86
N ALA A 70 17.32 3.60 -0.14
CA ALA A 70 16.68 3.37 -1.44
C ALA A 70 17.12 2.07 -2.13
N ALA A 71 18.30 1.54 -1.80
CA ALA A 71 18.75 0.22 -2.24
C ALA A 71 17.82 -0.93 -1.81
N ILE A 72 17.01 -0.74 -0.76
CA ILE A 72 15.99 -1.69 -0.30
C ILE A 72 14.66 -1.44 -1.02
N ALA A 73 14.27 -0.19 -1.19
CA ALA A 73 12.99 0.18 -1.80
C ALA A 73 12.96 -0.03 -3.33
N ARG A 74 14.07 0.22 -4.04
CA ARG A 74 14.15 0.12 -5.50
C ARG A 74 13.88 -1.31 -6.03
N PRO A 75 14.46 -2.39 -5.50
CA PRO A 75 14.13 -3.75 -5.93
C PRO A 75 12.65 -4.09 -5.73
N TRP A 76 12.07 -3.63 -4.61
CA TRP A 76 10.64 -3.79 -4.38
C TRP A 76 9.81 -3.02 -5.41
N ALA A 77 10.16 -1.76 -5.70
CA ALA A 77 9.46 -0.94 -6.69
C ALA A 77 9.50 -1.55 -8.09
N GLN A 78 10.65 -2.11 -8.49
CA GLN A 78 10.80 -2.84 -9.75
C GLN A 78 9.90 -4.08 -9.77
N MET A 79 9.91 -4.88 -8.70
CA MET A 79 9.06 -6.06 -8.58
C MET A 79 7.57 -5.70 -8.57
N ALA A 80 7.17 -4.64 -7.86
CA ALA A 80 5.79 -4.17 -7.78
C ALA A 80 5.26 -3.78 -9.17
N LYS A 81 6.05 -3.00 -9.93
CA LYS A 81 5.71 -2.64 -11.31
C LYS A 81 5.60 -3.86 -12.25
N ALA A 82 6.37 -4.92 -11.99
CA ALA A 82 6.39 -6.11 -12.83
C ALA A 82 5.29 -7.14 -12.48
N GLU A 83 4.94 -7.28 -11.21
CA GLU A 83 4.17 -8.43 -10.71
C GLU A 83 2.76 -8.06 -10.21
N ILE A 84 2.51 -6.79 -9.86
CA ILE A 84 1.17 -6.33 -9.45
C ILE A 84 0.33 -6.09 -10.71
N LYS A 85 -0.88 -6.68 -10.74
CA LYS A 85 -1.80 -6.55 -11.88
C LYS A 85 -2.59 -5.24 -11.88
N ALA A 86 -2.80 -4.66 -10.71
CA ALA A 86 -3.45 -3.36 -10.56
C ALA A 86 -2.46 -2.22 -10.89
N PRO A 87 -2.94 -1.00 -11.21
CA PRO A 87 -2.10 0.17 -11.37
C PRO A 87 -1.11 0.37 -10.21
N VAL A 88 0.17 0.59 -10.55
CA VAL A 88 1.23 0.91 -9.60
C VAL A 88 1.91 2.21 -10.00
N GLU A 89 2.02 3.13 -9.06
CA GLU A 89 2.80 4.35 -9.20
C GLU A 89 3.92 4.37 -8.17
N VAL A 90 5.13 4.69 -8.60
CA VAL A 90 6.30 4.78 -7.70
C VAL A 90 7.04 6.07 -7.99
N ILE A 91 7.25 6.85 -6.94
CA ILE A 91 8.03 8.08 -6.97
C ILE A 91 9.24 7.92 -6.05
N GLU A 92 10.41 8.15 -6.62
CA GLU A 92 11.63 8.32 -5.86
C GLU A 92 12.02 9.80 -5.91
N TYR A 93 12.03 10.45 -4.76
CA TYR A 93 12.53 11.82 -4.62
C TYR A 93 14.04 11.81 -4.43
N ALA A 94 14.76 12.77 -5.00
CA ALA A 94 16.20 12.87 -4.81
C ALA A 94 16.58 13.20 -3.35
N ASP A 95 15.76 14.01 -2.69
CA ASP A 95 15.94 14.46 -1.30
C ASP A 95 14.60 14.41 -0.54
N GLY A 96 14.65 14.39 0.79
CA GLY A 96 13.49 14.36 1.67
C GLY A 96 13.73 13.65 2.99
N LYS A 97 14.80 12.85 3.10
CA LYS A 97 15.10 11.97 4.25
C LYS A 97 13.91 11.05 4.59
N HIS A 98 13.87 10.55 5.83
CA HIS A 98 12.76 9.73 6.34
C HIS A 98 11.67 10.61 7.00
N GLY A 99 10.44 10.09 7.03
CA GLY A 99 9.41 10.59 7.96
C GLY A 99 8.88 11.99 7.69
N TRP A 100 8.85 12.42 6.42
CA TRP A 100 8.43 13.78 6.05
C TRP A 100 6.91 14.03 6.14
N GLY A 101 6.08 12.99 6.30
CA GLY A 101 4.64 13.09 6.56
C GLY A 101 3.91 14.12 5.68
N SER A 102 3.32 15.14 6.30
CA SER A 102 2.95 16.37 5.58
C SER A 102 3.94 17.48 5.92
N CYS A 103 4.55 18.09 4.89
CA CYS A 103 5.45 19.23 5.05
C CYS A 103 4.79 20.46 5.71
N ASP A 104 3.46 20.49 5.85
CA ASP A 104 2.77 21.52 6.62
C ASP A 104 3.25 21.51 8.09
N TYR A 105 3.45 20.31 8.64
CA TYR A 105 3.85 20.06 10.03
C TYR A 105 5.37 19.94 10.23
N TYR A 106 6.14 19.79 9.16
CA TYR A 106 7.60 19.62 9.22
C TYR A 106 8.31 20.72 8.44
N PRO A 107 8.55 21.89 9.08
CA PRO A 107 9.13 23.07 8.42
C PRO A 107 10.46 22.79 7.73
N GLN A 108 11.27 21.86 8.25
CA GLN A 108 12.56 21.48 7.69
C GLN A 108 12.48 20.86 6.30
N PHE A 109 11.30 20.41 5.87
CA PHE A 109 11.08 19.83 4.54
C PHE A 109 10.35 20.78 3.59
N ARG A 110 9.89 21.95 4.04
CA ARG A 110 9.09 22.86 3.19
C ARG A 110 9.86 23.29 1.93
N GLY A 111 9.16 23.28 0.80
CA GLY A 111 9.72 23.66 -0.50
C GLY A 111 10.51 22.55 -1.19
N MET A 112 10.67 21.39 -0.56
CA MET A 112 11.27 20.22 -1.20
C MET A 112 10.25 19.49 -2.09
N ASP A 113 10.73 18.80 -3.12
CA ASP A 113 9.88 18.10 -4.09
C ASP A 113 8.99 17.03 -3.44
N ASN A 114 9.50 16.36 -2.40
CA ASN A 114 8.75 15.36 -1.65
C ASN A 114 7.48 15.94 -1.00
N CYS A 115 7.36 17.26 -0.82
CA CYS A 115 6.14 17.88 -0.32
C CYS A 115 4.94 17.78 -1.28
N ASN A 116 5.20 17.50 -2.56
CA ASN A 116 4.16 17.36 -3.57
C ASN A 116 3.54 15.94 -3.62
N TRP A 117 3.98 15.02 -2.75
CA TRP A 117 3.51 13.63 -2.75
C TRP A 117 2.00 13.51 -2.60
N ARG A 118 1.34 14.40 -1.83
CA ARG A 118 -0.11 14.35 -1.62
C ARG A 118 -0.86 14.64 -2.90
N GLN A 119 -0.42 15.65 -3.64
CA GLN A 119 -1.00 16.02 -4.92
C GLN A 119 -0.83 14.88 -5.93
N THR A 120 0.33 14.24 -5.96
CA THR A 120 0.55 13.09 -6.85
C THR A 120 -0.27 11.86 -6.44
N ALA A 121 -0.35 11.57 -5.13
CA ALA A 121 -1.20 10.52 -4.60
C ALA A 121 -2.70 10.79 -4.87
N GLU A 122 -3.15 12.03 -4.75
CA GLU A 122 -4.52 12.43 -5.07
C GLU A 122 -4.81 12.19 -6.56
N ALA A 123 -3.92 12.62 -7.45
CA ALA A 123 -4.07 12.36 -8.89
C ALA A 123 -4.13 10.85 -9.20
N PHE A 124 -3.29 10.05 -8.53
CA PHE A 124 -3.34 8.60 -8.64
C PHE A 124 -4.69 8.03 -8.18
N ILE A 125 -5.22 8.47 -7.04
CA ILE A 125 -6.50 8.00 -6.49
C ILE A 125 -7.67 8.40 -7.39
N ARG A 126 -7.74 9.67 -7.80
CA ARG A 126 -8.80 10.16 -8.70
C ARG A 126 -8.87 9.33 -9.97
N LYS A 127 -7.72 9.16 -10.62
CA LYS A 127 -7.61 8.39 -11.86
C LYS A 127 -7.94 6.91 -11.69
N ASN A 128 -7.30 6.24 -10.72
CA ASN A 128 -7.28 4.78 -10.67
C ASN A 128 -8.35 4.19 -9.75
N VAL A 129 -8.76 4.92 -8.71
CA VAL A 129 -9.73 4.45 -7.71
C VAL A 129 -11.11 5.01 -8.01
N MET A 130 -11.22 6.31 -8.28
CA MET A 130 -12.50 7.00 -8.49
C MET A 130 -12.97 7.01 -9.95
N GLY A 131 -12.06 6.77 -10.90
CA GLY A 131 -12.38 6.79 -12.33
C GLY A 131 -12.56 8.19 -12.92
N GLU A 132 -12.01 9.21 -12.27
CA GLU A 132 -12.04 10.59 -12.74
C GLU A 132 -10.93 10.80 -13.77
N SER A 133 -11.26 11.51 -14.87
CA SER A 133 -10.34 11.80 -15.98
C SER A 133 -9.79 13.21 -15.90
#